data_AF-A0A7S3MLJ2-F1
#
_entry.id   AF-A0A7S3MLJ2-F1
#
_cell.length_a   1.000
_cell.length_b   1.000
_cell.length_c   1.000
_cell.angle_alpha   90.00
_cell.angle_beta   90.00
_cell.angle_gamma   90.00
#
_symmetry.space_group_name_H-M   'P 1'
#
loop_
_entity.id
_entity.type
_entity.pdbx_description
1 polymer ?
#
loop_
_entity_poly.entity_id
_entity_poly.type
_entity_poly.pdbx_seq_one_letter_code
_entity_poly.pdbx_strand_id
1 'polypeptide(L)'
;MMRKKEDLLTTENVKQQFGFLYNGYKRHNYYWEIVIMYRKIMCIFIAVFLRPQGVIVQALVLLIMLGIFLQANNTSRPFKTRQLNDIENMSVATQIITIYCGIFFISAKERDENFIENRDFYLGESGKIMLVMVIAFCNSFFILLWIMKFLDISREMIKRSSEKIYVYMFLCGRWDKLEKETARRAAVIKREKIIASIEDTILYLKKMMEIYANNSFYEDHDRFLRLLYHIEFEQNVIDLTEKRNNFYIQ
;
A
#
# COMPACT_ATOMS: atom_id res chain seq x y z
N MET A 1 18.06 -40.94 -10.54
CA MET A 1 17.81 -40.10 -9.34
C MET A 1 18.48 -38.72 -9.36
N MET A 2 19.42 -38.41 -10.27
CA MET A 2 20.15 -37.12 -10.26
C MET A 2 19.39 -35.94 -10.93
N ARG A 3 18.59 -36.16 -11.99
CA ARG A 3 17.81 -35.07 -12.64
C ARG A 3 16.79 -34.40 -11.72
N LYS A 4 16.18 -35.15 -10.79
CA LYS A 4 15.18 -34.60 -9.87
C LYS A 4 15.78 -33.58 -8.89
N LYS A 5 17.08 -33.68 -8.58
CA LYS A 5 17.78 -32.70 -7.72
C LYS A 5 18.16 -31.43 -8.48
N GLU A 6 18.46 -31.52 -9.78
CA GLU A 6 18.71 -30.35 -10.63
C GLU A 6 17.46 -29.50 -10.83
N ASP A 7 16.29 -30.12 -11.00
CA ASP A 7 15.00 -29.40 -11.05
C ASP A 7 14.62 -28.75 -9.71
N LEU A 8 14.97 -29.39 -8.58
CA LEU A 8 14.76 -28.85 -7.24
C LEU A 8 15.70 -27.67 -6.93
N LEU A 9 16.97 -27.75 -7.35
CA LEU A 9 17.96 -26.69 -7.17
C LEU A 9 17.70 -25.50 -8.10
N THR A 10 17.24 -25.74 -9.33
CA THR A 10 16.77 -24.66 -10.23
C THR A 10 15.48 -24.06 -9.69
N THR A 11 14.55 -24.84 -9.16
CA THR A 11 13.33 -24.30 -8.51
C THR A 11 13.66 -23.48 -7.26
N GLU A 12 14.61 -23.90 -6.42
CA GLU A 12 15.10 -23.14 -5.24
C GLU A 12 15.86 -21.88 -5.66
N ASN A 13 16.80 -21.95 -6.61
CA ASN A 13 17.54 -20.78 -7.11
C ASN A 13 16.63 -19.79 -7.84
N VAL A 14 15.66 -20.26 -8.63
CA VAL A 14 14.62 -19.43 -9.25
C VAL A 14 13.68 -18.87 -8.17
N LYS A 15 13.34 -19.63 -7.12
CA LYS A 15 12.62 -19.12 -5.94
C LYS A 15 13.43 -18.14 -5.12
N GLN A 16 14.75 -18.12 -5.19
CA GLN A 16 15.58 -17.14 -4.49
C GLN A 16 15.76 -15.87 -5.35
N GLN A 17 16.02 -16.02 -6.65
CA GLN A 17 16.13 -14.89 -7.59
C GLN A 17 14.80 -14.16 -7.79
N PHE A 18 13.68 -14.89 -7.92
CA PHE A 18 12.34 -14.31 -8.01
C PHE A 18 11.59 -14.33 -6.67
N GLY A 19 12.18 -14.89 -5.61
CA GLY A 19 11.59 -14.91 -4.27
C GLY A 19 11.34 -13.53 -3.72
N PHE A 20 12.18 -12.58 -4.10
CA PHE A 20 11.94 -11.17 -3.81
C PHE A 20 10.64 -10.65 -4.43
N LEU A 21 10.35 -11.00 -5.71
CA LEU A 21 9.10 -10.63 -6.37
C LEU A 21 7.87 -11.38 -5.83
N TYR A 22 8.00 -12.64 -5.38
CA TYR A 22 6.84 -13.47 -5.00
C TYR A 22 6.58 -13.55 -3.48
N ASN A 23 7.57 -13.27 -2.62
CA ASN A 23 7.37 -13.39 -1.17
C ASN A 23 6.58 -12.22 -0.57
N GLY A 24 6.58 -11.04 -1.19
CA GLY A 24 5.89 -9.84 -0.69
C GLY A 24 4.41 -9.72 -1.08
N TYR A 25 3.96 -10.41 -2.14
CA TYR A 25 2.65 -10.17 -2.77
C TYR A 25 1.65 -11.32 -2.59
N LYS A 26 0.36 -11.01 -2.48
CA LYS A 26 -0.72 -12.02 -2.43
C LYS A 26 -0.67 -12.87 -3.71
N ARG A 27 -1.04 -14.15 -3.60
CA ARG A 27 -0.91 -15.13 -4.70
C ARG A 27 -1.66 -14.72 -5.96
N HIS A 28 -2.77 -13.99 -5.81
CA HIS A 28 -3.58 -13.48 -6.92
C HIS A 28 -3.08 -12.13 -7.52
N ASN A 29 -2.14 -11.43 -6.86
CA ASN A 29 -1.67 -10.09 -7.24
C ASN A 29 -0.15 -10.00 -7.45
N TYR A 30 0.49 -11.08 -7.92
CA TYR A 30 1.95 -11.09 -8.13
C TYR A 30 2.43 -10.10 -9.21
N TYR A 31 1.57 -9.74 -10.16
CA TYR A 31 1.89 -8.78 -11.23
C TYR A 31 1.95 -7.33 -10.73
N TRP A 32 1.61 -7.07 -9.47
CA TRP A 32 1.48 -5.70 -8.96
C TRP A 32 2.82 -4.96 -8.84
N GLU A 33 3.94 -5.66 -8.65
CA GLU A 33 5.27 -5.05 -8.71
C GLU A 33 5.48 -4.36 -10.08
N ILE A 34 5.02 -4.98 -11.17
CA ILE A 34 5.08 -4.42 -12.52
C ILE A 34 4.23 -3.15 -12.62
N VAL A 35 3.05 -3.14 -11.99
CA VAL A 35 2.15 -1.97 -11.93
C VAL A 35 2.83 -0.80 -11.22
N ILE A 36 3.54 -1.04 -10.11
CA ILE A 36 4.29 -0.01 -9.38
C ILE A 36 5.47 0.50 -10.23
N MET A 37 6.20 -0.39 -10.89
CA MET A 37 7.28 0.02 -11.80
C MET A 37 6.75 0.87 -12.95
N TYR A 38 5.64 0.46 -13.55
CA TYR A 38 4.98 1.19 -14.63
C TYR A 38 4.51 2.57 -14.19
N ARG A 39 3.97 2.71 -12.97
CA ARG A 39 3.65 4.02 -12.38
C ARG A 39 4.87 4.94 -12.39
N LYS A 40 6.03 4.47 -11.93
CA LYS A 40 7.26 5.28 -11.88
C LYS A 40 7.69 5.72 -13.28
N ILE A 41 7.64 4.83 -14.25
CA ILE A 41 7.95 5.12 -15.66
C ILE A 41 6.99 6.18 -16.20
N MET A 42 5.69 6.04 -15.91
CA MET A 42 4.68 6.99 -16.34
C MET A 42 4.85 8.37 -15.70
N CYS A 43 5.27 8.47 -14.43
CA CYS A 43 5.61 9.75 -13.82
C CYS A 43 6.76 10.46 -14.58
N ILE A 44 7.80 9.71 -14.95
CA ILE A 44 8.93 10.25 -15.73
C ILE A 44 8.49 10.66 -17.13
N PHE A 45 7.68 9.82 -17.78
CA PHE A 45 7.12 10.10 -19.10
C PHE A 45 6.31 11.42 -19.08
N ILE A 46 5.37 11.56 -18.14
CA ILE A 46 4.60 12.79 -17.98
C ILE A 46 5.53 13.98 -17.75
N ALA A 47 6.54 13.84 -16.89
CA ALA A 47 7.45 14.91 -16.57
C ALA A 47 8.29 15.41 -17.76
N VAL A 48 8.64 14.52 -18.70
CA VAL A 48 9.45 14.87 -19.88
C VAL A 48 8.58 15.36 -21.03
N PHE A 49 7.50 14.64 -21.36
CA PHE A 49 6.71 14.90 -22.55
C PHE A 49 5.73 16.07 -22.40
N LEU A 50 5.22 16.34 -21.19
CA LEU A 50 4.30 17.47 -20.97
C LEU A 50 5.01 18.78 -20.63
N ARG A 51 6.35 18.77 -20.54
CA ARG A 51 7.15 19.98 -20.29
C ARG A 51 6.79 21.17 -21.21
N PRO A 52 6.55 20.99 -22.53
CA PRO A 52 6.19 22.10 -23.42
C PRO A 52 4.77 22.67 -23.20
N GLN A 53 3.86 21.89 -22.59
CA GLN A 53 2.45 22.28 -22.40
C GLN A 53 2.24 23.17 -21.16
N GLY A 54 3.29 23.36 -20.36
CA GLY A 54 3.25 24.17 -19.14
C GLY A 54 3.27 23.32 -17.87
N VAL A 55 3.97 23.83 -16.85
CA VAL A 55 4.26 23.10 -15.61
C VAL A 55 2.98 22.81 -14.81
N ILE A 56 1.99 23.71 -14.86
CA ILE A 56 0.70 23.53 -14.18
C ILE A 56 -0.08 22.36 -14.80
N VAL A 57 -0.18 22.29 -16.12
CA VAL A 57 -0.87 21.20 -16.84
C VAL A 57 -0.18 19.86 -16.55
N GLN A 58 1.16 19.83 -16.60
CA GLN A 58 1.96 18.67 -16.25
C GLN A 58 1.66 18.17 -14.82
N ALA A 59 1.61 19.08 -13.83
CA ALA A 59 1.35 18.72 -12.43
C ALA A 59 -0.09 18.20 -12.22
N LEU A 60 -1.09 18.79 -12.88
CA LEU A 60 -2.48 18.34 -12.80
C LEU A 60 -2.67 16.93 -13.38
N VAL A 61 -2.06 16.64 -14.54
CA VAL A 61 -2.10 15.30 -15.15
C VAL A 61 -1.42 14.28 -14.24
N LEU A 62 -0.30 14.65 -13.61
CA LEU A 62 0.40 13.80 -12.66
C LEU A 62 -0.45 13.51 -11.41
N LEU A 63 -1.19 14.50 -10.88
CA LEU A 63 -2.10 14.32 -9.75
C LEU A 63 -3.24 13.34 -10.06
N ILE A 64 -3.88 13.48 -11.22
CA ILE A 64 -4.96 12.57 -11.65
C ILE A 64 -4.43 11.14 -11.76
N MET A 65 -3.26 10.98 -12.40
CA MET A 65 -2.60 9.70 -12.55
C MET A 65 -2.30 9.06 -11.18
N LEU A 66 -1.66 9.81 -10.26
CA LEU A 66 -1.37 9.31 -8.92
C LEU A 66 -2.63 8.96 -8.12
N GLY A 67 -3.72 9.72 -8.29
CA GLY A 67 -5.02 9.43 -7.69
C GLY A 67 -5.60 8.09 -8.15
N ILE A 68 -5.51 7.79 -9.46
CA ILE A 68 -5.93 6.49 -10.02
C ILE A 68 -5.10 5.36 -9.40
N PHE A 69 -3.77 5.53 -9.32
CA PHE A 69 -2.89 4.52 -8.71
C PHE A 69 -3.13 4.34 -7.21
N LEU A 70 -3.44 5.41 -6.48
CA LEU A 70 -3.81 5.32 -5.06
C LEU A 70 -5.09 4.50 -4.87
N GLN A 71 -6.11 4.78 -5.68
CA GLN A 71 -7.37 4.02 -5.64
C GLN A 71 -7.15 2.55 -6.03
N ALA A 72 -6.34 2.29 -7.05
CA ALA A 72 -5.99 0.95 -7.49
C ALA A 72 -5.25 0.17 -6.40
N ASN A 73 -4.28 0.80 -5.71
CA ASN A 73 -3.56 0.20 -4.57
C ASN A 73 -4.50 -0.10 -3.40
N ASN A 74 -5.38 0.84 -3.04
CA ASN A 74 -6.30 0.68 -1.92
C ASN A 74 -7.34 -0.43 -2.15
N THR A 75 -7.77 -0.61 -3.40
CA THR A 75 -8.73 -1.67 -3.79
C THR A 75 -8.04 -3.03 -3.87
N SER A 76 -6.87 -3.09 -4.51
CA SER A 76 -6.22 -4.37 -4.82
C SER A 76 -5.45 -4.94 -3.63
N ARG A 77 -4.99 -4.10 -2.68
CA ARG A 77 -4.20 -4.49 -1.49
C ARG A 77 -3.22 -5.63 -1.79
N PRO A 78 -2.30 -5.40 -2.74
CA PRO A 78 -1.53 -6.44 -3.40
C PRO A 78 -0.51 -7.12 -2.48
N PHE A 79 -0.06 -6.44 -1.43
CA PHE A 79 0.96 -6.98 -0.51
C PHE A 79 0.34 -7.96 0.48
N LYS A 80 1.10 -8.99 0.87
CA LYS A 80 0.67 -10.01 1.85
C LYS A 80 0.45 -9.39 3.24
N THR A 81 1.30 -8.45 3.63
CA THR A 81 1.20 -7.78 4.92
C THR A 81 0.45 -6.47 4.76
N ARG A 82 -0.53 -6.23 5.63
CA ARG A 82 -1.32 -4.99 5.60
C ARG A 82 -0.45 -3.75 5.79
N GLN A 83 0.56 -3.86 6.66
CA GLN A 83 1.53 -2.79 6.91
C GLN A 83 2.21 -2.30 5.63
N LEU A 84 2.52 -3.20 4.69
CA LEU A 84 3.22 -2.84 3.46
C LEU A 84 2.25 -2.16 2.46
N ASN A 85 0.98 -2.58 2.42
CA ASN A 85 -0.07 -1.87 1.70
C ASN A 85 -0.28 -0.45 2.25
N ASP A 86 -0.30 -0.30 3.58
CA ASP A 86 -0.51 1.00 4.22
C ASP A 86 0.65 1.96 3.94
N ILE A 87 1.90 1.47 4.00
CA ILE A 87 3.09 2.27 3.67
C ILE A 87 3.07 2.72 2.21
N GLU A 88 2.71 1.84 1.27
CA GLU A 88 2.61 2.19 -0.15
C GLU A 88 1.52 3.25 -0.39
N ASN A 89 0.34 3.09 0.24
CA ASN A 89 -0.74 4.08 0.17
C ASN A 89 -0.31 5.44 0.75
N MET A 90 0.34 5.43 1.91
CA MET A 90 0.87 6.65 2.53
C MET A 90 1.94 7.30 1.66
N SER A 91 2.80 6.53 1.00
CA SER A 91 3.82 7.06 0.10
C SER A 91 3.21 7.80 -1.08
N VAL A 92 2.20 7.22 -1.73
CA VAL A 92 1.49 7.85 -2.85
C VAL A 92 0.69 9.07 -2.37
N ALA A 93 0.04 9.00 -1.21
CA ALA A 93 -0.66 10.14 -0.63
C ALA A 93 0.27 11.33 -0.33
N THR A 94 1.46 11.07 0.23
CA THR A 94 2.47 12.11 0.48
C THR A 94 2.98 12.74 -0.82
N GLN A 95 3.14 11.94 -1.88
CA GLN A 95 3.48 12.46 -3.22
C GLN A 95 2.38 13.39 -3.75
N ILE A 96 1.11 13.00 -3.63
CA ILE A 96 -0.04 13.82 -4.04
C ILE A 96 -0.05 15.14 -3.29
N ILE A 97 0.10 15.13 -1.95
CA ILE A 97 0.13 16.35 -1.13
C ILE A 97 1.29 17.26 -1.55
N THR A 98 2.47 16.68 -1.77
CA THR A 98 3.68 17.44 -2.17
C THR A 98 3.49 18.12 -3.52
N ILE A 99 2.94 17.41 -4.52
CA ILE A 99 2.68 17.98 -5.85
C ILE A 99 1.57 19.03 -5.76
N TYR A 100 0.52 18.77 -4.99
CA TYR A 100 -0.59 19.71 -4.80
C TYR A 100 -0.11 21.04 -4.20
N CYS A 101 0.68 21.00 -3.13
CA CYS A 101 1.31 22.21 -2.58
C CYS A 101 2.27 22.87 -3.59
N GLY A 102 3.01 22.08 -4.37
CA GLY A 102 3.90 22.57 -5.44
C GLY A 102 3.17 23.37 -6.53
N ILE A 103 1.92 23.01 -6.86
CA ILE A 103 1.12 23.76 -7.85
C ILE A 103 0.86 25.19 -7.38
N PHE A 104 0.55 25.39 -6.10
CA PHE A 104 0.34 26.74 -5.54
C PHE A 104 1.61 27.58 -5.57
N PHE A 105 2.79 26.97 -5.41
CA PHE A 105 4.08 27.65 -5.58
C PHE A 105 4.31 28.11 -7.01
N ILE A 106 4.05 27.23 -7.99
CA ILE A 106 4.27 27.53 -9.41
C ILE A 106 3.27 28.56 -9.93
N SER A 107 2.04 28.54 -9.41
CA SER A 107 0.96 29.43 -9.84
C SER A 107 1.03 30.81 -9.18
N ALA A 108 1.80 30.97 -8.09
CA ALA A 108 1.95 32.23 -7.40
C ALA A 108 2.83 33.21 -8.20
N LYS A 109 2.26 34.37 -8.54
CA LYS A 109 2.97 35.50 -9.15
C LYS A 109 3.24 36.57 -8.10
N GLU A 110 4.39 37.21 -8.17
CA GLU A 110 4.72 38.36 -7.31
C GLU A 110 3.94 39.60 -7.77
N ARG A 111 3.66 40.54 -6.85
CA ARG A 111 3.03 41.81 -7.20
C ARG A 111 4.06 42.73 -7.84
N ASP A 112 4.20 42.64 -9.16
CA ASP A 112 4.97 43.54 -10.01
C ASP A 112 4.04 44.50 -10.79
N GLU A 113 4.62 45.42 -11.58
CA GLU A 113 3.85 46.38 -12.40
C GLU A 113 2.93 45.69 -13.43
N ASN A 114 3.21 44.42 -13.78
CA ASN A 114 2.42 43.61 -14.70
C ASN A 114 1.41 42.70 -13.99
N PHE A 115 1.20 42.88 -12.69
CA PHE A 115 0.28 42.06 -11.90
C PHE A 115 -1.17 42.47 -12.13
N ILE A 116 -2.00 41.53 -12.60
CA ILE A 116 -3.42 41.76 -12.83
C ILE A 116 -4.22 41.09 -11.71
N GLU A 117 -4.77 41.89 -10.78
CA GLU A 117 -5.45 41.39 -9.56
C GLU A 117 -6.57 40.37 -9.80
N ASN A 118 -7.28 40.47 -10.93
CA ASN A 118 -8.39 39.56 -11.25
C ASN A 118 -7.96 38.27 -11.98
N ARG A 119 -6.71 38.18 -12.44
CA ARG A 119 -6.21 37.03 -13.23
C ARG A 119 -5.09 36.28 -12.49
N ASP A 120 -4.21 37.02 -11.84
CA ASP A 120 -2.98 36.48 -11.29
C ASP A 120 -3.17 36.09 -9.81
N PHE A 121 -2.74 34.88 -9.46
CA PHE A 121 -2.78 34.40 -8.09
C PHE A 121 -1.55 34.91 -7.33
N TYR A 122 -1.76 35.63 -6.23
CA TYR A 122 -0.68 36.06 -5.33
C TYR A 122 -0.66 35.22 -4.07
N LEU A 123 0.53 34.70 -3.72
CA LEU A 123 0.77 34.01 -2.47
C LEU A 123 1.79 34.81 -1.65
N GLY A 124 1.35 35.38 -0.53
CA GLY A 124 2.23 36.12 0.37
C GLY A 124 3.34 35.24 0.96
N GLU A 125 4.43 35.86 1.42
CA GLU A 125 5.58 35.16 2.00
C GLU A 125 5.20 34.23 3.16
N SER A 126 4.29 34.65 4.03
CA SER A 126 3.76 33.79 5.10
C SER A 126 3.04 32.55 4.54
N GLY A 127 2.31 32.69 3.44
CA GLY A 127 1.63 31.58 2.76
C GLY A 127 2.62 30.61 2.12
N LYS A 128 3.67 31.12 1.48
CA LYS A 128 4.77 30.30 0.94
C LYS A 128 5.43 29.50 2.07
N ILE A 129 5.83 30.14 3.16
CA ILE A 129 6.47 29.47 4.31
C ILE A 129 5.53 28.40 4.90
N MET A 130 4.24 28.70 5.05
CA MET A 130 3.25 27.72 5.51
C MET A 130 3.19 26.48 4.63
N LEU A 131 3.15 26.64 3.30
CA LEU A 131 3.15 25.50 2.38
C LEU A 131 4.45 24.69 2.46
N VAL A 132 5.62 25.35 2.59
CA VAL A 132 6.89 24.63 2.80
C VAL A 132 6.84 23.81 4.09
N MET A 133 6.33 24.39 5.18
CA MET A 133 6.21 23.69 6.46
C MET A 133 5.29 22.48 6.35
N VAL A 134 4.17 22.58 5.63
CA VAL A 134 3.27 21.45 5.36
C VAL A 134 3.99 20.36 4.56
N ILE A 135 4.67 20.71 3.47
CA ILE A 135 5.43 19.75 2.66
C ILE A 135 6.50 19.05 3.52
N ALA A 136 7.29 19.83 4.27
CA ALA A 136 8.37 19.31 5.11
C ALA A 136 7.81 18.40 6.21
N PHE A 137 6.72 18.79 6.85
CA PHE A 137 6.07 18.00 7.90
C PHE A 137 5.54 16.67 7.34
N CYS A 138 4.76 16.69 6.26
CA CYS A 138 4.20 15.47 5.66
C CYS A 138 5.29 14.50 5.19
N ASN A 139 6.33 15.00 4.52
CA ASN A 139 7.44 14.16 4.06
C ASN A 139 8.28 13.62 5.24
N SER A 140 8.57 14.44 6.24
CA SER A 140 9.31 14.01 7.43
C SER A 140 8.53 12.96 8.22
N PHE A 141 7.23 13.18 8.43
CA PHE A 141 6.35 12.22 9.08
C PHE A 141 6.33 10.89 8.33
N PHE A 142 6.19 10.92 7.00
CA PHE A 142 6.25 9.72 6.17
C PHE A 142 7.60 9.00 6.28
N ILE A 143 8.72 9.72 6.19
CA ILE A 143 10.06 9.14 6.30
C ILE A 143 10.27 8.51 7.69
N LEU A 144 9.85 9.17 8.77
CA LEU A 144 9.93 8.62 10.12
C LEU A 144 9.13 7.33 10.25
N LEU A 145 7.88 7.31 9.79
CA LEU A 145 7.06 6.10 9.79
C LEU A 145 7.70 4.99 8.96
N TRP A 146 8.22 5.32 7.77
CA TRP A 146 8.90 4.37 6.90
C TRP A 146 10.14 3.79 7.57
N ILE A 147 10.98 4.61 8.20
CA ILE A 147 12.18 4.17 8.93
C ILE A 147 11.78 3.25 10.08
N MET A 148 10.81 3.64 10.91
CA MET A 148 10.35 2.82 12.04
C MET A 148 9.89 1.43 11.56
N LYS A 149 9.10 1.38 10.49
CA LYS A 149 8.63 0.13 9.90
C LYS A 149 9.76 -0.67 9.24
N PHE A 150 10.69 0.00 8.58
CA PHE A 150 11.85 -0.64 7.97
C PHE A 150 12.77 -1.26 9.03
N LEU A 151 12.97 -0.58 10.16
CA LEU A 151 13.72 -1.11 11.31
C LEU A 151 13.02 -2.32 11.92
N ASP A 152 11.68 -2.29 12.06
CA ASP A 152 10.91 -3.45 12.52
C ASP A 152 11.10 -4.67 11.60
N ILE A 153 10.99 -4.48 10.28
CA ILE A 153 11.20 -5.54 9.29
C ILE A 153 12.64 -6.04 9.32
N SER A 154 13.62 -5.13 9.41
CA SER A 154 15.05 -5.48 9.50
C SER A 154 15.33 -6.30 10.76
N ARG A 155 14.73 -5.91 11.88
CA ARG A 155 14.80 -6.63 13.16
C ARG A 155 14.23 -8.04 13.05
N GLU A 156 13.15 -8.25 12.28
CA GLU A 156 12.63 -9.59 11.97
C GLU A 156 13.55 -10.41 11.08
N MET A 157 14.16 -9.79 10.06
CA MET A 157 15.12 -10.47 9.20
C MET A 157 16.33 -10.94 10.02
N ILE A 158 16.85 -10.10 10.91
CA ILE A 158 17.94 -10.46 11.84
C ILE A 158 17.51 -11.61 12.76
N LYS A 159 16.29 -11.55 13.34
CA LYS A 159 15.75 -12.62 14.18
C LYS A 159 15.71 -13.97 13.46
N ARG A 160 15.21 -13.98 12.21
CA ARG A 160 15.14 -15.19 11.38
C ARG A 160 16.53 -15.70 10.98
N SER A 161 17.48 -14.80 10.75
CA SER A 161 18.85 -15.16 10.40
C SER A 161 19.62 -15.72 11.60
N SER A 162 19.46 -15.12 12.79
CA SER A 162 20.08 -15.59 14.03
C SER A 162 19.39 -15.03 15.26
N GLU A 163 18.69 -15.90 15.99
CA GLU A 163 18.01 -15.54 17.24
C GLU A 163 19.01 -15.10 18.34
N LYS A 164 20.21 -15.68 18.36
CA LYS A 164 21.26 -15.33 19.32
C LYS A 164 21.72 -13.88 19.15
N ILE A 165 21.99 -13.46 17.91
CA ILE A 165 22.41 -12.09 17.58
C ILE A 165 21.30 -11.10 17.93
N TYR A 166 20.04 -11.46 17.63
CA TYR A 166 18.89 -10.65 17.98
C TYR A 166 18.75 -10.43 19.49
N VAL A 167 18.86 -11.49 20.29
CA VAL A 167 18.73 -11.41 21.75
C VAL A 167 19.87 -10.58 22.35
N TYR A 168 21.09 -10.74 21.83
CA TYR A 168 22.24 -9.96 22.28
C TYR A 168 22.07 -8.46 21.94
N MET A 169 21.74 -8.14 20.69
CA MET A 169 21.67 -6.76 20.18
C MET A 169 20.45 -5.98 20.69
N PHE A 170 19.28 -6.62 20.78
CA PHE A 170 18.01 -5.92 21.06
C PHE A 170 17.37 -6.27 22.42
N LEU A 171 17.71 -7.41 23.02
CA LEU A 171 17.12 -7.86 24.30
C LEU A 171 18.13 -7.94 25.46
N CYS A 172 19.39 -7.55 25.22
CA CYS A 172 20.50 -7.59 26.17
C CYS A 172 20.67 -8.98 26.82
N GLY A 173 20.56 -10.06 26.03
CA GLY A 173 20.78 -11.42 26.54
C GLY A 173 19.57 -12.10 27.21
N ARG A 174 18.41 -11.43 27.33
CA ARG A 174 17.22 -12.01 27.99
C ARG A 174 16.32 -12.79 27.04
N TRP A 175 16.31 -14.12 27.19
CA TRP A 175 15.51 -15.05 26.40
C TRP A 175 14.00 -15.02 26.72
N ASP A 176 13.61 -14.79 27.98
CA ASP A 176 12.19 -14.73 28.37
C ASP A 176 11.40 -13.64 27.62
N LYS A 177 12.07 -12.52 27.32
CA LYS A 177 11.48 -11.44 26.52
C LYS A 177 11.28 -11.83 25.06
N LEU A 178 12.17 -12.67 24.50
CA LEU A 178 12.04 -13.18 23.14
C LEU A 178 10.80 -14.07 23.02
N GLU A 179 10.58 -14.97 23.98
CA GLU A 179 9.43 -15.87 24.00
C GLU A 179 8.12 -15.09 24.05
N LYS A 180 8.02 -14.10 24.95
CA LYS A 180 6.84 -13.22 25.06
C LYS A 180 6.58 -12.40 23.79
N GLU A 181 7.63 -11.85 23.15
CA GLU A 181 7.52 -11.11 21.89
C GLU A 181 7.08 -12.04 20.74
N THR A 182 7.60 -13.28 20.70
CA THR A 182 7.23 -14.30 19.71
C THR A 182 5.79 -14.74 19.87
N ALA A 183 5.31 -14.97 21.09
CA ALA A 183 3.93 -15.33 21.37
C ALA A 183 2.95 -14.21 20.96
N ARG A 184 3.27 -12.94 21.28
CA ARG A 184 2.48 -11.78 20.85
C ARG A 184 2.39 -11.68 19.32
N ARG A 185 3.51 -11.84 18.62
CA ARG A 185 3.56 -11.79 17.16
C ARG A 185 2.83 -12.97 16.50
N ALA A 186 2.93 -14.17 17.09
CA ALA A 186 2.19 -15.34 16.60
C ALA A 186 0.67 -15.11 16.66
N ALA A 187 0.17 -14.44 17.70
CA ALA A 187 -1.24 -14.06 17.80
C ALA A 187 -1.64 -13.05 16.69
N VAL A 188 -0.80 -12.05 16.40
CA VAL A 188 -1.05 -11.09 15.31
C VAL A 188 -1.04 -11.78 13.94
N ILE A 189 -0.04 -12.63 13.66
CA ILE A 189 0.04 -13.39 12.40
C ILE A 189 -1.18 -14.31 12.24
N LYS A 190 -1.65 -14.93 13.33
CA LYS A 190 -2.86 -15.76 13.30
C LYS A 190 -4.09 -14.92 12.92
N ARG A 191 -4.23 -13.71 13.47
CA ARG A 191 -5.29 -12.77 13.10
C ARG A 191 -5.20 -12.38 11.63
N GLU A 192 -4.02 -12.03 11.13
CA GLU A 192 -3.82 -11.67 9.72
C GLU A 192 -4.14 -12.82 8.76
N LYS A 193 -3.77 -14.07 9.12
CA LYS A 193 -4.13 -15.26 8.33
C LYS A 193 -5.65 -15.47 8.25
N ILE A 194 -6.36 -15.24 9.35
CA ILE A 194 -7.83 -15.32 9.36
C ILE A 194 -8.41 -14.28 8.40
N ILE A 195 -7.93 -13.03 8.45
CA ILE A 195 -8.37 -11.96 7.55
C ILE A 195 -8.11 -12.34 6.09
N ALA A 196 -6.92 -12.84 5.76
CA ALA A 196 -6.59 -13.27 4.40
C ALA A 196 -7.50 -14.42 3.92
N SER A 197 -7.83 -15.38 4.81
CA SER A 197 -8.76 -16.47 4.50
C SER A 197 -10.18 -15.95 4.25
N ILE A 198 -10.61 -14.92 4.98
CA ILE A 198 -11.89 -14.26 4.76
C ILE A 198 -11.87 -13.62 3.37
N GLU A 199 -10.87 -12.79 3.06
CA GLU A 199 -10.73 -12.11 1.76
C GLU A 199 -10.75 -13.09 0.57
N ASP A 200 -10.02 -14.20 0.66
CA ASP A 200 -10.05 -15.25 -0.36
C ASP A 200 -11.47 -15.83 -0.52
N THR A 201 -12.18 -16.07 0.59
CA THR A 201 -13.58 -16.54 0.56
C THR A 201 -14.49 -15.52 -0.12
N ILE A 202 -14.33 -14.21 0.16
CA ILE A 202 -15.08 -13.14 -0.52
C ILE A 202 -14.81 -13.19 -2.03
N LEU A 203 -13.55 -13.35 -2.43
CA LEU A 203 -13.16 -13.42 -3.84
C LEU A 203 -13.80 -14.63 -4.55
N TYR A 204 -13.80 -15.79 -3.90
CA TYR A 204 -14.49 -16.98 -4.41
C TYR A 204 -15.99 -16.73 -4.58
N LEU A 205 -16.65 -16.12 -3.59
CA LEU A 205 -18.07 -15.79 -3.67
C LEU A 205 -18.38 -14.83 -4.81
N LYS A 206 -17.56 -13.79 -5.02
CA LYS A 206 -17.70 -12.87 -6.17
C LYS A 206 -17.57 -13.59 -7.50
N LYS A 207 -16.55 -14.44 -7.65
CA LYS A 207 -16.35 -15.22 -8.87
C LYS A 207 -17.51 -16.18 -9.13
N MET A 208 -18.05 -16.79 -8.07
CA MET A 208 -19.25 -17.62 -8.17
C MET A 208 -20.44 -16.78 -8.62
N MET A 209 -20.70 -15.63 -8.01
CA MET A 209 -21.77 -14.71 -8.42
C MET A 209 -21.66 -14.31 -9.89
N GLU A 210 -20.46 -14.05 -10.40
CA GLU A 210 -20.21 -13.71 -11.80
C GLU A 210 -20.53 -14.89 -12.75
N ILE A 211 -20.15 -16.11 -12.36
CA ILE A 211 -20.50 -17.33 -13.12
C ILE A 211 -22.03 -17.53 -13.13
N TYR A 212 -22.71 -17.27 -12.02
CA TYR A 212 -24.18 -17.36 -11.93
C TYR A 212 -24.89 -16.24 -12.71
N ALA A 213 -24.34 -15.03 -12.75
CA ALA A 213 -24.91 -13.92 -13.53
C ALA A 213 -24.81 -14.16 -15.04
N ASN A 214 -23.73 -14.82 -15.49
CA ASN A 214 -23.49 -15.10 -16.91
C ASN A 214 -24.16 -16.39 -17.42
N ASN A 215 -24.53 -17.33 -16.55
CA ASN A 215 -25.23 -18.57 -16.93
C ASN A 215 -26.65 -18.60 -16.34
N SER A 216 -27.67 -18.50 -17.21
CA SER A 216 -29.07 -18.74 -16.81
C SER A 216 -29.29 -20.22 -16.46
N PHE A 217 -29.97 -20.47 -15.33
CA PHE A 217 -30.58 -21.72 -14.81
C PHE A 217 -29.81 -22.58 -13.77
N TYR A 218 -30.41 -22.76 -12.58
CA TYR A 218 -30.93 -24.02 -12.00
C TYR A 218 -31.89 -23.74 -10.80
N GLU A 219 -32.85 -24.63 -10.59
CA GLU A 219 -34.16 -24.49 -9.91
C GLU A 219 -34.16 -24.39 -8.36
N ASP A 220 -33.02 -24.17 -7.70
CA ASP A 220 -32.89 -24.14 -6.21
C ASP A 220 -32.16 -22.87 -5.69
N HIS A 221 -32.18 -21.81 -6.50
CA HIS A 221 -31.31 -20.63 -6.37
C HIS A 221 -31.59 -19.73 -5.16
N ASP A 222 -32.82 -19.75 -4.63
CA ASP A 222 -33.25 -18.80 -3.61
C ASP A 222 -32.59 -19.05 -2.24
N ARG A 223 -32.27 -20.32 -1.93
CA ARG A 223 -31.54 -20.68 -0.70
C ARG A 223 -30.08 -20.26 -0.76
N PHE A 224 -29.47 -20.34 -1.94
CA PHE A 224 -28.09 -19.92 -2.18
C PHE A 224 -27.95 -18.40 -2.20
N LEU A 225 -28.89 -17.67 -2.83
CA LEU A 225 -28.95 -16.21 -2.78
C LEU A 225 -29.11 -15.68 -1.36
N ARG A 226 -29.98 -16.28 -0.55
CA ARG A 226 -30.11 -15.92 0.87
C ARG A 226 -28.83 -16.18 1.66
N LEU A 227 -28.11 -17.27 1.38
CA LEU A 227 -26.82 -17.57 2.01
C LEU A 227 -25.77 -16.52 1.61
N LEU A 228 -25.70 -16.16 0.33
CA LEU A 228 -24.82 -15.09 -0.18
C LEU A 228 -25.11 -13.75 0.48
N TYR A 229 -26.38 -13.35 0.54
CA TYR A 229 -26.81 -12.09 1.15
C TYR A 229 -26.52 -12.06 2.65
N HIS A 230 -26.68 -13.20 3.34
CA HIS A 230 -26.34 -13.31 4.75
C HIS A 230 -24.83 -13.18 4.99
N ILE A 231 -24.00 -13.78 4.14
CA ILE A 231 -22.55 -13.67 4.23
C ILE A 231 -22.08 -12.23 3.94
N GLU A 232 -22.67 -11.56 2.95
CA GLU A 232 -22.36 -10.14 2.64
C GLU A 232 -22.79 -9.19 3.77
N PHE A 233 -23.92 -9.47 4.43
CA PHE A 233 -24.35 -8.74 5.61
C PHE A 233 -23.37 -8.92 6.78
N GLU A 234 -22.97 -10.15 7.10
CA GLU A 234 -21.98 -10.45 8.14
C GLU A 234 -20.62 -9.80 7.85
N GLN A 235 -20.19 -9.72 6.58
CA GLN A 235 -18.98 -9.00 6.18
C GLN A 235 -19.04 -7.51 6.52
N ASN A 236 -20.15 -6.83 6.20
CA ASN A 236 -20.32 -5.41 6.53
C ASN A 236 -20.29 -5.19 8.05
N VAL A 237 -20.86 -6.10 8.83
CA VAL A 237 -20.83 -6.04 10.30
C VAL A 237 -19.40 -6.21 10.83
N ILE A 238 -18.62 -7.17 10.33
CA ILE A 238 -17.23 -7.39 10.75
C ILE A 238 -16.35 -6.17 10.42
N ASP A 239 -16.46 -5.61 9.22
CA ASP A 239 -15.66 -4.44 8.80
C ASP A 239 -16.02 -3.18 9.61
N LEU A 240 -17.30 -3.00 9.98
CA LEU A 240 -17.74 -1.97 10.92
C LEU A 240 -17.18 -2.17 12.33
N THR A 241 -17.12 -3.42 12.80
CA THR A 241 -16.57 -3.76 14.11
C THR A 241 -15.06 -3.54 14.17
N GLU A 242 -14.35 -3.83 13.06
CA GLU A 242 -12.92 -3.59 12.94
C GLU A 242 -12.58 -2.10 12.86
N LYS A 243 -13.34 -1.31 12.08
CA LYS A 243 -13.22 0.16 12.09
C LYS A 243 -13.45 0.72 13.49
N ARG A 244 -14.49 0.25 14.18
CA ARG A 244 -14.81 0.68 15.54
C ARG A 244 -13.67 0.34 16.52
N ASN A 245 -13.10 -0.85 16.47
CA ASN A 245 -11.99 -1.23 17.36
C ASN A 245 -10.68 -0.48 17.08
N ASN A 246 -10.40 -0.08 15.83
CA ASN A 246 -9.24 0.76 15.53
C ASN A 246 -9.38 2.19 16.08
N PHE A 247 -10.60 2.70 16.30
CA PHE A 247 -10.85 3.99 16.95
C PHE A 247 -10.62 3.97 18.47
N TYR A 248 -10.68 2.79 19.12
CA TYR A 248 -10.50 2.65 20.57
C TYR A 248 -9.07 2.25 21.00
N ILE A 249 -8.16 2.03 20.03
CA ILE A 249 -6.77 1.59 20.28
C ILE A 249 -5.73 2.68 19.89
N GLN A 250 -6.17 3.84 19.42
CA GLN A 250 -5.34 5.05 19.41
C GLN A 250 -5.31 5.69 20.80
#